data_AF-A0A1N7DXF1-F1
#
_entry.id   AF-A0A1N7DXF1-F1
#
_cell.length_a   1.000
_cell.length_b   1.000
_cell.length_c   1.000
_cell.angle_alpha   90.00
_cell.angle_beta   90.00
_cell.angle_gamma   90.00
#
_symmetry.space_group_name_H-M   'P 1'
#
loop_
_entity.id
_entity.type
_entity.pdbx_description
1 polymer ?
#
loop_
_entity_poly.entity_id
_entity_poly.type
_entity_poly.pdbx_seq_one_letter_code
_entity_poly.pdbx_strand_id
1 'polypeptide(L)'
;MKNPRIVRSHTNERLVIGKLKDILTVADEDRQELIDYVTSDLEFCDELAVIFEAVARPLQRNADLAHQLSQEVRDQEDPNEELGITRKEKIGNEKQPEGFREWLHHSLASLPSSCIRVENHLLILKPTPAASLRYLSMDYMDDFEIVMDKGFRSRELLCDLLYNALSENGKDIYKEIAQRSNSIGLSSCYSIHSDVAIVNAVQKLEFLFYEVYARLESAYRESHGIPMAIPTCIDWIKPLTNRSAVALICWVREVVKSIRPKERSRDDKIAEILSHVAANRVLLEIACRGEFRSDSATKTAKFIDALNDAGINEIPSVSSNSEIFDCLHCWFGRNGVALRYNDYHDLSELEIHAAIEGAEQAQSMFMLTRAVFWNPQDKVENKRDLLIFALALIISKYHDLLVRGEVTGSGRVQVFPNLKQINKGGALSPSALEMIMIIYGQIIYANEGWNLSAKKIESYVSANQLKRSYLETLIFNVFKRYHPLCLVKISSEILAKPRIIVREESGEFFASLVSL
;
A
#
# COMPACT_ATOMS: atom_id res chain seq x y z
N MET A 1 7.37 20.83 56.70
CA MET A 1 7.26 19.54 55.99
C MET A 1 8.34 19.48 54.92
N LYS A 2 9.16 18.42 54.95
CA LYS A 2 10.32 18.22 54.06
C LYS A 2 9.85 17.58 52.75
N ASN A 3 10.36 18.04 51.60
CA ASN A 3 10.30 17.31 50.34
C ASN A 3 11.64 16.57 50.13
N PRO A 4 11.65 15.26 49.81
CA PRO A 4 12.88 14.49 49.74
C PRO A 4 13.61 14.69 48.41
N ARG A 5 14.94 14.92 48.50
CA ARG A 5 15.88 14.82 47.38
C ARG A 5 16.02 13.35 46.98
N ILE A 6 15.75 13.05 45.71
CA ILE A 6 16.22 11.80 45.10
C ILE A 6 17.50 12.13 44.33
N VAL A 7 18.61 11.63 44.85
CA VAL A 7 19.91 11.57 44.17
C VAL A 7 19.88 10.34 43.26
N ARG A 8 20.08 10.51 41.94
CA ARG A 8 20.36 9.40 41.02
C ARG A 8 21.73 9.59 40.36
N SER A 9 22.53 8.54 40.45
CA SER A 9 23.96 8.46 40.19
C SER A 9 24.34 8.65 38.72
N HIS A 10 25.22 9.62 38.45
CA HIS A 10 25.74 10.03 37.13
C HIS A 10 26.80 9.10 36.51
N THR A 11 26.91 7.84 36.94
CA THR A 11 28.09 7.01 36.60
C THR A 11 27.82 5.92 35.55
N ASN A 12 26.55 5.62 35.22
CA ASN A 12 26.21 4.66 34.15
C ASN A 12 25.75 5.31 32.83
N GLU A 13 25.38 6.60 32.82
CA GLU A 13 24.97 7.30 31.59
C GLU A 13 26.15 7.58 30.65
N ARG A 14 27.34 7.92 31.17
CA ARG A 14 28.47 8.30 30.33
C ARG A 14 29.08 7.14 29.53
N LEU A 15 28.94 5.89 29.99
CA LEU A 15 29.48 4.72 29.29
C LEU A 15 28.54 4.19 28.20
N VAL A 16 27.24 4.49 28.30
CA VAL A 16 26.19 4.13 27.32
C VAL A 16 26.06 5.22 26.24
N ILE A 17 26.22 6.50 26.62
CA ILE A 17 26.25 7.66 25.70
C ILE A 17 27.48 7.63 24.77
N GLY A 18 28.58 7.01 25.20
CA GLY A 18 29.81 6.91 24.41
C GLY A 18 29.77 5.89 23.26
N LYS A 19 28.87 4.89 23.30
CA LYS A 19 28.74 3.85 22.26
C LYS A 19 27.50 4.00 21.37
N LEU A 20 26.58 4.91 21.71
CA LEU A 20 25.37 5.21 20.94
C LEU A 20 25.54 6.42 20.00
N LYS A 21 26.64 7.17 20.10
CA LYS A 21 26.93 8.30 19.21
C LYS A 21 27.38 7.91 17.80
N ASP A 22 27.76 6.65 17.59
CA ASP A 22 28.31 6.18 16.32
C ASP A 22 27.26 5.55 15.38
N ILE A 23 25.98 5.46 15.78
CA ILE A 23 24.95 4.76 14.98
C ILE A 23 23.65 5.57 14.90
N LEU A 24 23.60 6.56 14.00
CA LEU A 24 22.38 7.24 13.50
C LEU A 24 21.95 8.50 14.28
N THR A 25 22.19 9.64 13.63
CA THR A 25 21.61 10.95 13.90
C THR A 25 20.16 11.03 13.39
N VAL A 26 19.19 10.71 14.22
CA VAL A 26 17.83 11.29 14.20
C VAL A 26 17.44 11.49 15.66
N ALA A 27 16.99 12.70 16.03
CA ALA A 27 16.93 13.13 17.43
C ALA A 27 15.80 12.42 18.20
N ASP A 28 15.99 12.19 19.50
CA ASP A 28 14.93 11.70 20.41
C ASP A 28 13.66 12.58 20.39
N GLU A 29 13.81 13.86 20.00
CA GLU A 29 12.73 14.81 19.75
C GLU A 29 11.79 14.35 18.63
N ASP A 30 12.31 13.78 17.53
CA ASP A 30 11.51 13.30 16.40
C ASP A 30 10.62 12.11 16.79
N ARG A 31 11.04 11.31 17.79
CA ARG A 31 10.27 10.18 18.32
C ARG A 31 9.11 10.64 19.19
N GLN A 32 9.39 11.54 20.14
CA GLN A 32 8.35 12.05 21.03
C GLN A 32 7.33 12.87 20.24
N GLU A 33 7.77 13.67 19.27
CA GLU A 33 6.89 14.43 18.39
C GLU A 33 6.03 13.52 17.49
N LEU A 34 6.56 12.40 16.99
CA LEU A 34 5.77 11.41 16.26
C LEU A 34 4.72 10.73 17.17
N ILE A 35 5.07 10.41 18.42
CA ILE A 35 4.15 9.82 19.40
C ILE A 35 3.07 10.82 19.81
N ASP A 36 3.45 12.07 20.09
CA ASP A 36 2.53 13.15 20.47
C ASP A 36 1.59 13.48 19.32
N TYR A 37 2.08 13.50 18.07
CA TYR A 37 1.26 13.75 16.89
C TYR A 37 0.26 12.61 16.60
N VAL A 38 0.69 11.35 16.72
CA VAL A 38 -0.22 10.19 16.62
C VAL A 38 -1.29 10.24 17.71
N THR A 39 -0.96 10.83 18.87
CA THR A 39 -1.89 11.03 19.98
C THR A 39 -2.80 12.26 19.76
N SER A 40 -2.34 13.31 19.07
CA SER A 40 -3.09 14.52 18.72
C SER A 40 -3.99 14.37 17.47
N ASP A 41 -3.81 13.31 16.66
CA ASP A 41 -4.75 12.95 15.57
C ASP A 41 -6.19 12.68 16.13
N LEU A 42 -6.31 12.52 17.46
CA LEU A 42 -7.59 12.49 18.18
C LEU A 42 -8.22 13.89 18.37
N GLU A 43 -7.43 14.96 18.50
CA GLU A 43 -7.92 16.36 18.55
C GLU A 43 -8.28 16.87 17.14
N PHE A 44 -7.63 16.33 16.10
CA PHE A 44 -8.01 16.51 14.69
C PHE A 44 -9.44 16.02 14.41
N CYS A 45 -9.94 15.00 15.13
CA CYS A 45 -11.34 14.56 15.03
C CYS A 45 -12.34 15.61 15.55
N ASP A 46 -11.96 16.46 16.49
CA ASP A 46 -12.84 17.52 17.04
C ASP A 46 -12.84 18.75 16.11
N GLU A 47 -11.71 19.12 15.50
CA GLU A 47 -11.67 20.15 14.45
C GLU A 47 -12.39 19.70 13.16
N LEU A 48 -12.23 18.42 12.79
CA LEU A 48 -13.06 17.79 11.78
C LEU A 48 -14.52 17.86 12.18
N ALA A 49 -14.91 17.53 13.42
CA ALA A 49 -16.31 17.61 13.85
C ALA A 49 -16.91 19.02 13.71
N VAL A 50 -16.15 20.10 13.87
CA VAL A 50 -16.63 21.49 13.67
C VAL A 50 -16.75 21.86 12.18
N ILE A 51 -15.77 21.49 11.35
CA ILE A 51 -15.86 21.66 9.89
C ILE A 51 -16.95 20.77 9.31
N PHE A 52 -17.09 19.55 9.86
CA PHE A 52 -18.18 18.64 9.60
C PHE A 52 -19.49 19.22 10.11
N GLU A 53 -19.67 19.81 11.28
CA GLU A 53 -20.99 20.40 11.63
C GLU A 53 -21.44 21.48 10.62
N ALA A 54 -20.49 22.21 10.04
CA ALA A 54 -20.74 23.17 8.96
C ALA A 54 -21.02 22.52 7.58
N VAL A 55 -20.42 21.35 7.29
CA VAL A 55 -20.50 20.61 6.00
C VAL A 55 -21.47 19.41 6.06
N ALA A 56 -21.81 18.96 7.26
CA ALA A 56 -22.58 17.77 7.61
C ALA A 56 -24.04 18.07 7.84
N ARG A 57 -24.50 19.32 7.97
CA ARG A 57 -25.94 19.57 7.76
C ARG A 57 -26.39 19.12 6.36
N PRO A 58 -25.61 19.38 5.29
CA PRO A 58 -25.80 18.75 3.98
C PRO A 58 -25.52 17.23 3.95
N LEU A 59 -24.42 16.73 4.52
CA LEU A 59 -24.11 15.28 4.48
C LEU A 59 -25.03 14.43 5.34
N GLN A 60 -25.51 14.95 6.47
CA GLN A 60 -26.48 14.31 7.35
C GLN A 60 -27.85 14.37 6.72
N ARG A 61 -28.24 15.46 6.03
CA ARG A 61 -29.40 15.42 5.13
C ARG A 61 -29.25 14.37 4.03
N ASN A 62 -28.07 14.20 3.45
CA ASN A 62 -27.81 13.19 2.41
C ASN A 62 -27.67 11.77 2.96
N ALA A 63 -27.21 11.60 4.21
CA ALA A 63 -27.12 10.33 4.91
C ALA A 63 -28.50 9.92 5.44
N ASP A 64 -29.32 10.87 5.91
CA ASP A 64 -30.73 10.70 6.24
C ASP A 64 -31.52 10.40 4.95
N LEU A 65 -31.21 11.05 3.82
CA LEU A 65 -31.78 10.75 2.50
C LEU A 65 -31.33 9.38 1.98
N ALA A 66 -30.06 9.01 2.17
CA ALA A 66 -29.54 7.69 1.79
C ALA A 66 -30.07 6.58 2.71
N HIS A 67 -30.36 6.89 3.98
CA HIS A 67 -31.03 6.00 4.92
C HIS A 67 -32.52 5.87 4.58
N GLN A 68 -33.19 6.95 4.20
CA GLN A 68 -34.58 6.95 3.69
C GLN A 68 -34.67 6.16 2.38
N LEU A 69 -33.81 6.42 1.40
CA LEU A 69 -33.74 5.65 0.15
C LEU A 69 -33.39 4.18 0.40
N SER A 70 -32.53 3.88 1.38
CA SER A 70 -32.23 2.49 1.77
C SER A 70 -33.36 1.81 2.54
N GLN A 71 -34.25 2.56 3.18
CA GLN A 71 -35.49 2.04 3.78
C GLN A 71 -36.56 1.85 2.72
N GLU A 72 -36.75 2.81 1.80
CA GLU A 72 -37.68 2.69 0.68
C GLU A 72 -37.32 1.52 -0.26
N VAL A 73 -36.03 1.25 -0.47
CA VAL A 73 -35.57 0.07 -1.23
C VAL A 73 -35.79 -1.24 -0.45
N ARG A 74 -35.70 -1.23 0.89
CA ARG A 74 -36.01 -2.41 1.72
C ARG A 74 -37.50 -2.67 1.86
N ASP A 75 -38.30 -1.62 1.92
CA ASP A 75 -39.77 -1.69 2.03
C ASP A 75 -40.42 -2.06 0.68
N GLN A 76 -39.67 -2.01 -0.42
CA GLN A 76 -40.07 -2.49 -1.75
C GLN A 76 -39.72 -3.97 -2.02
N GLU A 77 -38.90 -4.60 -1.17
CA GLU A 77 -38.58 -6.04 -1.22
C GLU A 77 -39.34 -6.80 -0.12
N ASP A 78 -40.59 -7.17 -0.45
CA ASP A 78 -41.49 -8.16 0.19
C ASP A 78 -42.00 -7.89 1.63
N PRO A 79 -43.32 -7.66 1.83
CA PRO A 79 -43.92 -7.37 3.12
C PRO A 79 -44.27 -8.66 3.88
N ASN A 80 -43.29 -9.31 4.50
CA ASN A 80 -43.57 -10.36 5.48
C ASN A 80 -42.42 -10.52 6.48
N GLU A 81 -42.35 -9.62 7.46
CA GLU A 81 -42.07 -10.03 8.84
C GLU A 81 -42.42 -8.90 9.82
N GLU A 82 -43.56 -9.05 10.47
CA GLU A 82 -43.81 -8.45 11.77
C GLU A 82 -42.71 -8.92 12.73
N LEU A 83 -42.06 -7.98 13.44
CA LEU A 83 -41.96 -7.99 14.90
C LEU A 83 -41.18 -6.77 15.36
N GLY A 84 -41.87 -5.91 16.11
CA GLY A 84 -41.31 -4.66 16.60
C GLY A 84 -40.27 -4.83 17.69
N ILE A 85 -39.53 -3.75 17.93
CA ILE A 85 -39.14 -3.28 19.26
C ILE A 85 -39.02 -1.76 19.18
N THR A 86 -39.69 -1.12 20.14
CA THR A 86 -39.65 0.30 20.47
C THR A 86 -38.27 0.72 20.96
N ARG A 87 -37.79 1.93 20.60
CA ARG A 87 -36.90 2.68 21.50
C ARG A 87 -37.06 4.20 21.36
N LYS A 88 -37.76 4.77 22.34
CA LYS A 88 -37.73 6.19 22.71
C LYS A 88 -36.37 6.56 23.30
N GLU A 89 -36.00 7.82 23.05
CA GLU A 89 -35.23 8.74 23.91
C GLU A 89 -33.88 8.27 24.48
N LYS A 90 -32.82 8.89 23.96
CA LYS A 90 -31.66 9.32 24.75
C LYS A 90 -31.03 10.56 24.09
N ILE A 91 -31.60 11.73 24.41
CA ILE A 91 -30.87 13.00 24.43
C ILE A 91 -30.07 13.00 25.75
N GLY A 92 -28.76 13.20 25.69
CA GLY A 92 -27.90 13.30 26.89
C GLY A 92 -26.77 12.26 26.94
N ASN A 93 -25.83 12.41 26.02
CA ASN A 93 -24.39 12.09 26.10
C ASN A 93 -23.90 12.11 24.65
N GLU A 94 -23.18 13.16 24.25
CA GLU A 94 -22.57 13.31 22.92
C GLU A 94 -21.49 12.24 22.71
N LYS A 95 -21.93 10.99 22.52
CA LYS A 95 -21.18 10.02 21.73
C LYS A 95 -21.43 10.40 20.29
N GLN A 96 -20.37 10.74 19.56
CA GLN A 96 -20.43 10.84 18.10
C GLN A 96 -21.28 9.67 17.55
N PRO A 97 -22.27 9.92 16.69
CA PRO A 97 -23.18 8.87 16.22
C PRO A 97 -22.37 7.74 15.59
N GLU A 98 -22.71 6.49 15.89
CA GLU A 98 -21.97 5.31 15.40
C GLU A 98 -21.79 5.33 13.87
N GLY A 99 -22.78 5.86 13.14
CA GLY A 99 -22.72 6.08 11.69
C GLY A 99 -21.67 7.10 11.22
N PHE A 100 -21.31 8.10 12.04
CA PHE A 100 -20.24 9.06 11.70
C PHE A 100 -18.85 8.43 11.77
N ARG A 101 -18.60 7.59 12.77
CA ARG A 101 -17.32 6.86 12.88
C ARG A 101 -17.17 5.82 11.78
N GLU A 102 -18.25 5.08 11.50
CA GLU A 102 -18.28 4.14 10.38
C GLU A 102 -18.02 4.85 9.04
N TRP A 103 -18.66 6.01 8.82
CA TRP A 103 -18.44 6.84 7.64
C TRP A 103 -17.01 7.43 7.55
N LEU A 104 -16.41 7.88 8.66
CA LEU A 104 -15.02 8.34 8.71
C LEU A 104 -14.03 7.21 8.40
N HIS A 105 -14.30 5.99 8.87
CA HIS A 105 -13.51 4.82 8.54
C HIS A 105 -13.66 4.41 7.07
N HIS A 106 -14.87 4.47 6.51
CA HIS A 106 -15.10 4.17 5.10
C HIS A 106 -14.52 5.23 4.15
N SER A 107 -14.53 6.50 4.55
CA SER A 107 -13.90 7.59 3.80
C SER A 107 -12.37 7.64 3.96
N LEU A 108 -11.80 6.81 4.85
CA LEU A 108 -10.37 6.78 5.19
C LEU A 108 -9.84 8.13 5.72
N ALA A 109 -10.75 8.95 6.28
CA ALA A 109 -10.41 10.30 6.74
C ALA A 109 -9.52 10.32 7.99
N SER A 110 -9.44 9.22 8.72
CA SER A 110 -8.52 9.04 9.86
C SER A 110 -7.83 7.68 9.80
N LEU A 111 -6.59 7.63 10.31
CA LEU A 111 -5.91 6.35 10.60
C LEU A 111 -6.32 5.93 12.01
N PRO A 112 -6.98 4.77 12.19
CA PRO A 112 -7.27 4.28 13.52
C PRO A 112 -5.97 4.09 14.32
N SER A 113 -5.93 4.56 15.57
CA SER A 113 -4.75 4.40 16.42
C SER A 113 -4.34 2.94 16.60
N SER A 114 -5.30 2.01 16.56
CA SER A 114 -5.07 0.56 16.58
C SER A 114 -4.27 0.03 15.37
N CYS A 115 -4.23 0.79 14.27
CA CYS A 115 -3.50 0.44 13.06
C CYS A 115 -2.08 1.00 13.03
N ILE A 116 -1.73 1.90 13.95
CA ILE A 116 -0.44 2.57 13.99
C ILE A 116 0.44 1.94 15.07
N ARG A 117 1.66 1.58 14.69
CA ARG A 117 2.71 1.18 15.62
C ARG A 117 4.01 1.88 15.24
N VAL A 118 4.78 2.32 16.23
CA VAL A 118 6.11 2.91 16.02
C VAL A 118 7.17 2.01 16.63
N GLU A 119 8.10 1.53 15.81
CA GLU A 119 9.23 0.68 16.24
C GLU A 119 10.52 1.20 15.63
N ASN A 120 11.55 1.43 16.44
CA ASN A 120 12.85 1.96 15.99
C ASN A 120 12.73 3.22 15.10
N HIS A 121 11.86 4.17 15.49
CA HIS A 121 11.56 5.40 14.73
C HIS A 121 10.88 5.17 13.37
N LEU A 122 10.43 3.95 13.09
CA LEU A 122 9.70 3.62 11.88
C LEU A 122 8.22 3.43 12.18
N LEU A 123 7.39 4.04 11.34
CA LEU A 123 5.98 3.78 11.27
C LEU A 123 5.75 2.38 10.68
N ILE A 124 4.94 1.59 11.38
CA ILE A 124 4.46 0.30 10.92
C ILE A 124 2.95 0.35 10.97
N LEU A 125 2.33 0.26 9.79
CA LEU A 125 0.89 0.24 9.67
C LEU A 125 0.33 -1.17 9.52
N LYS A 126 -0.75 -1.43 10.25
CA LYS A 126 -1.61 -2.59 10.05
C LYS A 126 -2.79 -2.19 9.16
N PRO A 127 -3.16 -3.02 8.18
CA PRO A 127 -4.28 -2.72 7.30
C PRO A 127 -5.63 -2.73 8.04
N THR A 128 -6.54 -1.84 7.64
CA THR A 128 -7.94 -1.83 8.09
C THR A 128 -8.83 -2.56 7.08
N PRO A 129 -9.98 -3.12 7.48
CA PRO A 129 -10.95 -3.70 6.53
C PRO A 129 -11.44 -2.73 5.44
N ALA A 130 -11.21 -1.42 5.59
CA ALA A 130 -11.57 -0.41 4.61
C ALA A 130 -10.53 -0.25 3.48
N ALA A 131 -9.32 -0.81 3.60
CA ALA A 131 -8.33 -0.83 2.53
C ALA A 131 -8.74 -1.84 1.43
N SER A 132 -9.14 -1.34 0.26
CA SER A 132 -9.74 -2.16 -0.79
C SER A 132 -8.82 -2.48 -1.98
N LEU A 133 -7.64 -1.83 -2.08
CA LEU A 133 -6.69 -1.93 -3.21
C LEU A 133 -7.27 -1.58 -4.60
N ARG A 134 -8.56 -1.27 -4.69
CA ARG A 134 -9.32 -1.01 -5.93
C ARG A 134 -8.86 0.24 -6.70
N TYR A 135 -8.06 1.09 -6.10
CA TYR A 135 -7.45 2.24 -6.79
C TYR A 135 -6.31 1.86 -7.75
N LEU A 136 -5.77 0.65 -7.61
CA LEU A 136 -4.69 0.11 -8.44
C LEU A 136 -5.20 -0.73 -9.62
N SER A 137 -6.51 -0.89 -9.79
CA SER A 137 -7.11 -1.80 -10.78
C SER A 137 -8.47 -1.27 -11.24
N MET A 138 -8.76 -1.37 -12.53
CA MET A 138 -10.01 -0.87 -13.10
C MET A 138 -10.75 -1.79 -14.06
N ASP A 139 -12.03 -1.44 -14.21
CA ASP A 139 -12.93 -1.59 -15.37
C ASP A 139 -13.90 -2.76 -15.55
N TYR A 140 -13.98 -3.76 -14.68
CA TYR A 140 -15.01 -4.80 -14.86
C TYR A 140 -15.76 -5.10 -13.57
N MET A 141 -16.84 -4.35 -13.34
CA MET A 141 -17.77 -4.55 -12.23
C MET A 141 -19.22 -4.39 -12.71
N ASP A 142 -19.65 -5.25 -13.64
CA ASP A 142 -21.08 -5.42 -13.89
C ASP A 142 -21.71 -6.08 -12.64
N ASP A 143 -22.74 -5.43 -12.10
CA ASP A 143 -23.79 -5.94 -11.20
C ASP A 143 -23.57 -6.00 -9.66
N PHE A 144 -22.37 -5.81 -9.09
CA PHE A 144 -22.18 -5.80 -7.60
C PHE A 144 -22.15 -4.40 -6.95
N GLU A 145 -22.75 -3.41 -7.61
CA GLU A 145 -22.51 -1.97 -7.39
C GLU A 145 -22.99 -1.36 -6.06
N ILE A 146 -24.10 -1.77 -5.45
CA ILE A 146 -24.89 -0.84 -4.60
C ILE A 146 -24.25 -0.47 -3.24
N VAL A 147 -23.55 -1.39 -2.56
CA VAL A 147 -22.97 -1.13 -1.21
C VAL A 147 -21.52 -0.63 -1.31
N MET A 148 -20.81 -1.11 -2.32
CA MET A 148 -19.41 -0.83 -2.65
C MET A 148 -19.19 0.60 -3.15
N ASP A 149 -20.19 1.10 -3.86
CA ASP A 149 -20.30 2.46 -4.35
C ASP A 149 -20.34 3.50 -3.22
N LYS A 150 -20.83 3.14 -2.02
CA LYS A 150 -20.98 4.10 -0.91
C LYS A 150 -19.67 4.62 -0.34
N GLY A 151 -18.65 3.78 -0.15
CA GLY A 151 -17.36 4.21 0.43
C GLY A 151 -16.54 5.08 -0.52
N PHE A 152 -16.50 4.69 -1.79
CA PHE A 152 -15.87 5.46 -2.86
C PHE A 152 -16.59 6.80 -3.09
N ARG A 153 -17.92 6.78 -3.29
CA ARG A 153 -18.72 8.01 -3.43
C ARG A 153 -18.67 8.89 -2.19
N SER A 154 -18.60 8.31 -0.98
CA SER A 154 -18.46 9.10 0.26
C SER A 154 -17.15 9.87 0.30
N ARG A 155 -16.06 9.26 -0.16
CA ARG A 155 -14.76 9.92 -0.21
C ARG A 155 -14.68 10.96 -1.32
N GLU A 156 -15.19 10.65 -2.52
CA GLU A 156 -15.33 11.63 -3.59
C GLU A 156 -16.15 12.84 -3.14
N LEU A 157 -17.30 12.59 -2.51
CA LEU A 157 -18.17 13.63 -1.97
C LEU A 157 -17.48 14.45 -0.88
N LEU A 158 -16.74 13.82 0.04
CA LEU A 158 -15.95 14.52 1.05
C LEU A 158 -14.91 15.45 0.40
N CYS A 159 -14.14 14.93 -0.56
CA CYS A 159 -13.14 15.70 -1.27
C CYS A 159 -13.76 16.88 -2.03
N ASP A 160 -14.91 16.68 -2.69
CA ASP A 160 -15.62 17.76 -3.38
C ASP A 160 -16.12 18.83 -2.43
N LEU A 161 -16.70 18.43 -1.29
CA LEU A 161 -17.20 19.38 -0.29
C LEU A 161 -16.06 20.21 0.30
N LEU A 162 -14.92 19.58 0.59
CA LEU A 162 -13.72 20.27 1.07
C LEU A 162 -13.16 21.22 0.00
N TYR A 163 -13.04 20.77 -1.25
CA TYR A 163 -12.58 21.63 -2.34
C TYR A 163 -13.50 22.83 -2.56
N ASN A 164 -14.81 22.62 -2.52
CA ASN A 164 -15.80 23.69 -2.67
C ASN A 164 -15.86 24.64 -1.46
N ALA A 165 -15.38 24.20 -0.29
CA ALA A 165 -15.29 25.01 0.91
C ALA A 165 -14.08 25.97 0.92
N LEU A 166 -13.08 25.75 0.06
CA LEU A 166 -11.96 26.68 -0.14
C LEU A 166 -12.46 28.01 -0.70
N SER A 167 -11.86 29.12 -0.26
CA SER A 167 -12.04 30.41 -0.94
C SER A 167 -11.52 30.35 -2.38
N GLU A 168 -11.94 31.27 -3.26
CA GLU A 168 -11.43 31.32 -4.63
C GLU A 168 -9.90 31.45 -4.68
N ASN A 169 -9.33 32.28 -3.79
CA ASN A 169 -7.87 32.38 -3.63
C ASN A 169 -7.25 31.07 -3.09
N GLY A 170 -7.94 30.37 -2.18
CA GLY A 170 -7.52 29.07 -1.67
C GLY A 170 -7.51 27.99 -2.75
N LYS A 171 -8.50 27.98 -3.65
CA LYS A 171 -8.55 27.05 -4.80
C LYS A 171 -7.36 27.27 -5.73
N ASP A 172 -6.98 28.52 -5.98
CA ASP A 172 -5.82 28.85 -6.81
C ASP A 172 -4.50 28.43 -6.15
N ILE A 173 -4.32 28.72 -4.86
CA ILE A 173 -3.11 28.36 -4.11
C ILE A 173 -2.95 26.85 -3.98
N TYR A 174 -4.04 26.14 -3.66
CA TYR A 174 -4.03 24.72 -3.34
C TYR A 174 -4.44 23.82 -4.51
N LYS A 175 -4.48 24.35 -5.73
CA LYS A 175 -4.87 23.61 -6.93
C LYS A 175 -4.14 22.28 -7.09
N GLU A 176 -2.81 22.29 -6.90
CA GLU A 176 -1.95 21.09 -7.01
C GLU A 176 -2.22 20.01 -5.95
N ILE A 177 -2.96 20.35 -4.89
CA ILE A 177 -3.35 19.43 -3.82
C ILE A 177 -4.81 19.00 -4.01
N ALA A 178 -5.67 19.98 -4.25
CA ALA A 178 -7.11 19.89 -4.04
C ALA A 178 -7.90 19.70 -5.34
N GLN A 179 -7.32 20.02 -6.51
CA GLN A 179 -8.00 19.81 -7.79
C GLN A 179 -8.27 18.32 -7.98
N ARG A 180 -9.46 17.99 -8.49
CA ARG A 180 -9.72 16.64 -9.00
C ARG A 180 -8.68 16.31 -10.06
N SER A 181 -7.94 15.23 -9.83
CA SER A 181 -7.16 14.65 -10.89
C SER A 181 -8.10 13.80 -11.73
N ASN A 182 -8.18 14.08 -13.03
CA ASN A 182 -8.72 13.10 -13.96
C ASN A 182 -7.92 11.83 -13.78
N SER A 183 -8.57 10.68 -13.91
CA SER A 183 -7.87 9.43 -13.81
C SER A 183 -6.63 9.43 -14.68
N ILE A 184 -5.49 9.06 -14.08
CA ILE A 184 -4.28 8.83 -14.86
C ILE A 184 -4.57 7.56 -15.66
N GLY A 185 -5.05 7.74 -16.89
CA GLY A 185 -5.16 6.67 -17.86
C GLY A 185 -3.75 6.23 -18.24
N LEU A 186 -3.23 5.20 -17.58
CA LEU A 186 -2.05 4.50 -18.07
C LEU A 186 -2.39 3.69 -19.33
N SER A 187 -3.68 3.37 -19.52
CA SER A 187 -4.31 2.73 -20.69
C SER A 187 -5.84 2.82 -20.56
N SER A 188 -6.61 2.59 -21.65
CA SER A 188 -8.09 2.57 -21.67
C SER A 188 -8.73 1.49 -20.77
N CYS A 189 -7.93 0.63 -20.15
CA CYS A 189 -8.36 -0.43 -19.24
C CYS A 189 -7.89 -0.21 -17.79
N TYR A 190 -7.18 0.90 -17.53
CA TYR A 190 -6.48 1.14 -16.26
C TYR A 190 -6.48 2.63 -15.94
N SER A 191 -7.60 3.10 -15.39
CA SER A 191 -7.69 4.45 -14.84
C SER A 191 -7.44 4.37 -13.32
N ILE A 192 -6.46 5.12 -12.82
CA ILE A 192 -6.24 5.23 -11.38
C ILE A 192 -7.26 6.25 -10.87
N HIS A 193 -8.20 5.82 -10.03
CA HIS A 193 -9.15 6.73 -9.40
C HIS A 193 -8.46 7.55 -8.29
N SER A 194 -7.93 8.70 -8.69
CA SER A 194 -7.47 9.76 -7.80
C SER A 194 -8.64 10.64 -7.40
N ASP A 195 -9.10 10.58 -6.15
CA ASP A 195 -10.19 11.46 -5.70
C ASP A 195 -9.70 12.93 -5.66
N VAL A 196 -8.39 13.15 -5.44
CA VAL A 196 -7.71 14.46 -5.40
C VAL A 196 -6.29 14.39 -5.95
N ALA A 197 -5.79 15.50 -6.50
CA ALA A 197 -4.47 15.60 -7.13
C ALA A 197 -3.31 15.21 -6.20
N ILE A 198 -3.41 15.47 -4.90
CA ILE A 198 -2.35 15.14 -3.94
C ILE A 198 -2.04 13.63 -3.88
N VAL A 199 -2.99 12.74 -4.23
CA VAL A 199 -2.72 11.28 -4.34
C VAL A 199 -1.60 11.02 -5.36
N ASN A 200 -1.59 11.75 -6.47
CA ASN A 200 -0.54 11.63 -7.49
C ASN A 200 0.82 12.04 -6.92
N ALA A 201 0.87 13.07 -6.07
CA ALA A 201 2.11 13.50 -5.42
C ALA A 201 2.64 12.43 -4.45
N VAL A 202 1.75 11.79 -3.68
CA VAL A 202 2.13 10.66 -2.81
C VAL A 202 2.71 9.51 -3.63
N GLN A 203 2.04 9.13 -4.71
CA GLN A 203 2.52 8.07 -5.61
C GLN A 203 3.85 8.44 -6.26
N LYS A 204 4.03 9.70 -6.67
CA LYS A 204 5.30 10.17 -7.25
C LYS A 204 6.43 10.20 -6.24
N LEU A 205 6.15 10.49 -4.96
CA LEU A 205 7.14 10.32 -3.89
C LEU A 205 7.52 8.85 -3.68
N GLU A 206 6.54 7.94 -3.71
CA GLU A 206 6.77 6.48 -3.69
C GLU A 206 7.65 6.06 -4.88
N PHE A 207 7.35 6.52 -6.09
CA PHE A 207 8.16 6.23 -7.27
C PHE A 207 9.59 6.75 -7.12
N LEU A 208 9.75 7.98 -6.62
CA LEU A 208 11.07 8.58 -6.43
C LEU A 208 11.89 7.82 -5.38
N PHE A 209 11.25 7.30 -4.32
CA PHE A 209 11.90 6.42 -3.34
C PHE A 209 12.46 5.16 -3.98
N TYR A 210 11.67 4.48 -4.82
CA TYR A 210 12.15 3.29 -5.52
C TYR A 210 13.22 3.60 -6.57
N GLU A 211 13.14 4.75 -7.26
CA GLU A 211 14.16 5.16 -8.23
C GLU A 211 15.51 5.47 -7.55
N VAL A 212 15.49 6.18 -6.43
CA VAL A 212 16.69 6.45 -5.63
C VAL A 212 17.31 5.14 -5.14
N TYR A 213 16.48 4.22 -4.64
CA TYR A 213 16.92 2.88 -4.24
C TYR A 213 17.58 2.13 -5.40
N ALA A 214 16.93 2.08 -6.56
CA ALA A 214 17.44 1.35 -7.73
C ALA A 214 18.78 1.91 -8.23
N ARG A 215 18.97 3.23 -8.20
CA ARG A 215 20.25 3.85 -8.57
C ARG A 215 21.36 3.56 -7.57
N LEU A 216 21.06 3.59 -6.27
CA LEU A 216 22.02 3.21 -5.23
C LEU A 216 22.41 1.73 -5.34
N GLU A 217 21.43 0.87 -5.57
CA GLU A 217 21.65 -0.56 -5.77
C GLU A 217 22.52 -0.81 -7.02
N SER A 218 22.21 -0.17 -8.14
CA SER A 218 22.97 -0.31 -9.39
C SER A 218 24.44 0.11 -9.23
N ALA A 219 24.69 1.26 -8.61
CA ALA A 219 26.07 1.72 -8.34
C ALA A 219 26.83 0.77 -7.39
N TYR A 220 26.14 0.26 -6.37
CA TYR A 220 26.72 -0.73 -5.46
C TYR A 220 27.07 -2.03 -6.20
N ARG A 221 26.18 -2.52 -7.07
CA ARG A 221 26.41 -3.73 -7.87
C ARG A 221 27.57 -3.56 -8.84
N GLU A 222 27.63 -2.43 -9.52
CA GLU A 222 28.71 -2.11 -10.47
C GLU A 222 30.08 -2.12 -9.78
N SER A 223 30.21 -1.45 -8.63
CA SER A 223 31.47 -1.42 -7.86
C SER A 223 31.90 -2.79 -7.32
N HIS A 224 30.96 -3.71 -7.11
CA HIS A 224 31.23 -5.07 -6.61
C HIS A 224 31.25 -6.12 -7.73
N GLY A 225 31.06 -5.75 -8.99
CA GLY A 225 31.05 -6.67 -10.14
C GLY A 225 29.88 -7.66 -10.13
N ILE A 226 28.72 -7.27 -9.60
CA ILE A 226 27.57 -8.16 -9.38
C ILE A 226 26.54 -7.95 -10.50
N PRO A 227 26.20 -9.00 -11.27
CA PRO A 227 25.16 -8.90 -12.30
C PRO A 227 23.79 -8.50 -11.74
N MET A 228 23.03 -7.71 -12.51
CA MET A 228 21.64 -7.35 -12.17
C MET A 228 20.69 -8.54 -12.07
N ALA A 229 21.02 -9.65 -12.75
CA ALA A 229 20.25 -10.89 -12.71
C ALA A 229 20.29 -11.64 -11.37
N ILE A 230 21.25 -11.29 -10.49
CA ILE A 230 21.35 -11.87 -9.15
C ILE A 230 20.55 -10.98 -8.19
N PRO A 231 19.68 -11.51 -7.31
CA PRO A 231 19.01 -10.73 -6.28
C PRO A 231 19.95 -9.92 -5.42
N THR A 232 19.44 -8.78 -4.92
CA THR A 232 20.17 -8.01 -3.93
C THR A 232 20.34 -8.85 -2.67
N CYS A 233 21.56 -8.93 -2.15
CA CYS A 233 21.76 -9.54 -0.84
C CYS A 233 20.91 -8.81 0.21
N ILE A 234 20.27 -9.57 1.09
CA ILE A 234 19.35 -9.06 2.12
C ILE A 234 20.06 -8.10 3.07
N ASP A 235 21.32 -8.37 3.36
CA ASP A 235 22.17 -7.51 4.19
C ASP A 235 22.40 -6.13 3.55
N TRP A 236 22.22 -5.99 2.24
CA TRP A 236 22.35 -4.72 1.52
C TRP A 236 21.03 -3.99 1.36
N ILE A 237 19.90 -4.71 1.30
CA ILE A 237 18.57 -4.11 1.16
C ILE A 237 18.35 -3.08 2.27
N LYS A 238 18.70 -3.43 3.52
CA LYS A 238 18.52 -2.56 4.69
C LYS A 238 19.31 -1.23 4.62
N PRO A 239 20.64 -1.22 4.46
CA PRO A 239 21.39 0.03 4.36
C PRO A 239 21.02 0.85 3.12
N LEU A 240 20.81 0.22 1.96
CA LEU A 240 20.39 0.91 0.74
C LEU A 240 19.04 1.61 0.93
N THR A 241 18.08 0.91 1.52
CA THR A 241 16.75 1.46 1.88
C THR A 241 16.88 2.69 2.78
N ASN A 242 17.66 2.60 3.85
CA ASN A 242 17.86 3.71 4.77
C ASN A 242 18.45 4.93 4.04
N ARG A 243 19.48 4.72 3.22
CA ARG A 243 20.10 5.81 2.44
C ARG A 243 19.13 6.43 1.44
N SER A 244 18.26 5.65 0.80
CA SER A 244 17.19 6.16 -0.06
C SER A 244 16.20 7.06 0.70
N ALA A 245 15.76 6.61 1.87
CA ALA A 245 14.86 7.39 2.72
C ALA A 245 15.51 8.69 3.19
N VAL A 246 16.76 8.64 3.66
CA VAL A 246 17.51 9.81 4.11
C VAL A 246 17.69 10.83 2.98
N ALA A 247 18.09 10.37 1.79
CA ALA A 247 18.24 11.25 0.62
C ALA A 247 16.96 12.02 0.31
N LEU A 248 15.80 11.36 0.39
CA LEU A 248 14.51 11.99 0.16
C LEU A 248 14.07 12.94 1.27
N ILE A 249 14.28 12.57 2.53
CA ILE A 249 13.98 13.46 3.66
C ILE A 249 14.83 14.73 3.58
N CYS A 250 16.12 14.61 3.29
CA CYS A 250 17.01 15.76 3.09
C CYS A 250 16.55 16.64 1.92
N TRP A 251 16.18 16.04 0.79
CA TRP A 251 15.66 16.77 -0.35
C TRP A 251 14.35 17.51 -0.03
N VAL A 252 13.38 16.84 0.59
CA VAL A 252 12.11 17.47 1.01
C VAL A 252 12.39 18.65 1.95
N ARG A 253 13.28 18.48 2.93
CA ARG A 253 13.66 19.55 3.86
C ARG A 253 14.24 20.76 3.15
N GLU A 254 15.10 20.57 2.14
CA GLU A 254 15.65 21.68 1.38
C GLU A 254 14.59 22.36 0.48
N VAL A 255 13.69 21.59 -0.14
CA VAL A 255 12.58 22.12 -0.95
C VAL A 255 11.69 23.07 -0.14
N VAL A 256 11.36 22.69 1.09
CA VAL A 256 10.42 23.44 1.94
C VAL A 256 11.07 24.51 2.82
N LYS A 257 12.41 24.55 2.88
CA LYS A 257 13.19 25.49 3.71
C LYS A 257 12.85 26.97 3.47
N SER A 258 12.46 27.28 2.23
CA SER A 258 12.07 28.63 1.81
C SER A 258 10.63 29.01 2.21
N ILE A 259 9.80 28.02 2.56
CA ILE A 259 8.41 28.23 2.93
C ILE A 259 8.33 28.52 4.42
N ARG A 260 7.91 29.74 4.75
CA ARG A 260 7.60 30.14 6.13
C ARG A 260 6.10 30.40 6.23
N PRO A 261 5.30 29.38 6.62
CA PRO A 261 3.88 29.59 6.80
C PRO A 261 3.64 30.65 7.87
N LYS A 262 2.66 31.52 7.63
CA LYS A 262 2.15 32.45 8.64
C LYS A 262 1.15 31.70 9.56
N GLU A 263 0.33 32.42 10.32
CA GLU A 263 -0.81 31.83 11.00
C GLU A 263 -1.68 31.01 10.03
N ARG A 264 -2.12 29.83 10.46
CA ARG A 264 -2.91 28.91 9.65
C ARG A 264 -4.27 29.53 9.32
N SER A 265 -4.51 29.74 8.03
CA SER A 265 -5.80 30.20 7.51
C SER A 265 -6.83 29.07 7.50
N ARG A 266 -8.11 29.40 7.28
CA ARG A 266 -9.18 28.40 7.09
C ARG A 266 -8.88 27.49 5.87
N ASP A 267 -8.39 28.07 4.79
CA ASP A 267 -8.07 27.31 3.57
C ASP A 267 -6.89 26.35 3.81
N ASP A 268 -5.92 26.74 4.65
CA ASP A 268 -4.80 25.88 5.04
C ASP A 268 -5.34 24.64 5.78
N LYS A 269 -6.26 24.81 6.74
CA LYS A 269 -6.88 23.68 7.44
C LYS A 269 -7.63 22.74 6.49
N ILE A 270 -8.36 23.28 5.52
CA ILE A 270 -9.08 22.47 4.52
C ILE A 270 -8.08 21.69 3.66
N ALA A 271 -7.01 22.32 3.19
CA ALA A 271 -5.97 21.68 2.39
C ALA A 271 -5.19 20.60 3.17
N GLU A 272 -4.99 20.81 4.47
CA GLU A 272 -4.40 19.82 5.39
C GLU A 272 -5.29 18.59 5.51
N ILE A 273 -6.60 18.77 5.71
CA ILE A 273 -7.56 17.66 5.76
C ILE A 273 -7.56 16.86 4.45
N LEU A 274 -7.61 17.54 3.30
CA LEU A 274 -7.54 16.89 1.99
C LEU A 274 -6.25 16.06 1.84
N SER A 275 -5.13 16.60 2.29
CA SER A 275 -3.84 15.91 2.28
C SER A 275 -3.83 14.69 3.20
N HIS A 276 -4.44 14.79 4.38
CA HIS A 276 -4.56 13.68 5.33
C HIS A 276 -5.43 12.56 4.78
N VAL A 277 -6.61 12.86 4.21
CA VAL A 277 -7.50 11.86 3.60
C VAL A 277 -6.76 11.07 2.52
N ALA A 278 -6.04 11.78 1.64
CA ALA A 278 -5.25 11.15 0.58
C ALA A 278 -4.08 10.31 1.13
N ALA A 279 -3.31 10.85 2.09
CA ALA A 279 -2.19 10.15 2.69
C ALA A 279 -2.63 8.88 3.44
N ASN A 280 -3.70 8.97 4.24
CA ASN A 280 -4.25 7.85 5.00
C ASN A 280 -4.67 6.70 4.08
N ARG A 281 -5.29 7.01 2.94
CA ARG A 281 -5.65 6.02 1.93
C ARG A 281 -4.42 5.26 1.41
N VAL A 282 -3.43 5.99 0.89
CA VAL A 282 -2.22 5.36 0.33
C VAL A 282 -1.49 4.54 1.40
N LEU A 283 -1.39 5.07 2.61
CA LEU A 283 -0.76 4.39 3.75
C LEU A 283 -1.47 3.06 4.10
N LEU A 284 -2.80 3.05 4.14
CA LEU A 284 -3.58 1.83 4.42
C LEU A 284 -3.50 0.82 3.27
N GLU A 285 -3.40 1.29 2.03
CA GLU A 285 -3.23 0.44 0.86
C GLU A 285 -1.81 -0.17 0.78
N ILE A 286 -0.77 0.58 1.14
CA ILE A 286 0.59 0.05 1.36
C ILE A 286 0.58 -1.01 2.48
N ALA A 287 -0.11 -0.73 3.58
CA ALA A 287 -0.23 -1.66 4.69
C ALA A 287 -0.90 -2.98 4.25
N CYS A 288 -1.96 -2.90 3.45
CA CYS A 288 -2.68 -4.05 2.89
C CYS A 288 -1.78 -4.91 1.99
N ARG A 289 -1.02 -4.27 1.08
CA ARG A 289 -0.03 -4.98 0.23
C ARG A 289 1.01 -5.72 1.06
N GLY A 290 1.50 -5.14 2.16
CA GLY A 290 2.49 -5.84 2.98
C GLY A 290 1.92 -6.89 3.93
N GLU A 291 0.62 -6.84 4.28
CA GLU A 291 -0.07 -7.98 4.90
C GLU A 291 -0.13 -9.15 3.92
N PHE A 292 -0.57 -8.93 2.68
CA PHE A 292 -0.55 -9.96 1.63
C PHE A 292 0.85 -10.56 1.45
N ARG A 293 1.88 -9.72 1.47
CA ARG A 293 3.28 -10.17 1.41
C ARG A 293 3.68 -11.04 2.60
N SER A 294 3.26 -10.69 3.80
CA SER A 294 3.57 -11.47 5.01
C SER A 294 2.82 -12.80 5.02
N ASP A 295 1.51 -12.77 4.71
CA ASP A 295 0.63 -13.93 4.71
C ASP A 295 1.01 -14.97 3.64
N SER A 296 1.45 -14.49 2.46
CA SER A 296 1.91 -15.37 1.39
C SER A 296 3.31 -15.94 1.63
N ALA A 297 4.22 -15.23 2.30
CA ALA A 297 5.64 -15.60 2.42
C ALA A 297 5.85 -17.06 2.88
N THR A 298 5.27 -17.44 4.02
CA THR A 298 5.42 -18.79 4.57
C THR A 298 4.72 -19.85 3.71
N LYS A 299 3.60 -19.50 3.06
CA LYS A 299 2.89 -20.42 2.15
C LYS A 299 3.69 -20.65 0.86
N THR A 300 4.23 -19.58 0.27
CA THR A 300 5.15 -19.64 -0.87
C THR A 300 6.40 -20.45 -0.51
N ALA A 301 7.03 -20.19 0.64
CA ALA A 301 8.21 -20.95 1.07
C ALA A 301 7.91 -22.44 1.22
N LYS A 302 6.83 -22.81 1.92
CA LYS A 302 6.40 -24.22 2.07
C LYS A 302 6.14 -24.90 0.72
N PHE A 303 5.49 -24.20 -0.20
CA PHE A 303 5.23 -24.73 -1.53
C PHE A 303 6.52 -24.93 -2.33
N ILE A 304 7.45 -23.98 -2.27
CA ILE A 304 8.75 -24.11 -2.95
C ILE A 304 9.59 -25.25 -2.32
N ASP A 305 9.59 -25.41 -1.00
CA ASP A 305 10.24 -26.55 -0.35
C ASP A 305 9.65 -27.88 -0.84
N ALA A 306 8.33 -27.97 -1.00
CA ALA A 306 7.66 -29.14 -1.57
C ALA A 306 8.12 -29.44 -3.00
N LEU A 307 8.29 -28.41 -3.83
CA LEU A 307 8.83 -28.55 -5.19
C LEU A 307 10.28 -29.00 -5.15
N ASN A 308 11.10 -28.46 -4.25
CA ASN A 308 12.50 -28.83 -4.10
C ASN A 308 12.65 -30.30 -3.69
N ASP A 309 11.83 -30.78 -2.74
CA ASP A 309 11.78 -32.20 -2.35
C ASP A 309 11.36 -33.10 -3.52
N ALA A 310 10.49 -32.59 -4.40
CA ALA A 310 10.10 -33.25 -5.63
C ALA A 310 11.16 -33.22 -6.75
N GLY A 311 12.32 -32.60 -6.50
CA GLY A 311 13.42 -32.44 -7.46
C GLY A 311 13.23 -31.26 -8.43
N ILE A 312 12.20 -30.43 -8.23
CA ILE A 312 11.92 -29.23 -9.02
C ILE A 312 12.61 -28.04 -8.33
N ASN A 313 13.87 -27.82 -8.71
CA ASN A 313 14.75 -26.83 -8.10
C ASN A 313 14.97 -25.57 -8.95
N GLU A 314 14.53 -25.59 -10.22
CA GLU A 314 14.73 -24.51 -11.17
C GLU A 314 13.51 -24.36 -12.08
N ILE A 315 13.23 -23.13 -12.49
CA ILE A 315 12.22 -22.83 -13.50
C ILE A 315 12.77 -23.22 -14.89
N PRO A 316 12.10 -24.15 -15.61
CA PRO A 316 12.58 -24.62 -16.90
C PRO A 316 12.50 -23.52 -17.96
N SER A 317 13.30 -23.70 -19.02
CA SER A 317 13.15 -22.89 -20.21
C SER A 317 11.85 -23.22 -20.93
N VAL A 318 10.98 -22.21 -21.07
CA VAL A 318 9.73 -22.33 -21.82
C VAL A 318 9.61 -21.17 -22.81
N SER A 319 9.02 -21.45 -23.97
CA SER A 319 8.87 -20.55 -25.11
C SER A 319 7.41 -20.40 -25.58
N SER A 320 6.50 -21.23 -25.09
CA SER A 320 5.08 -21.22 -25.47
C SER A 320 4.16 -21.59 -24.30
N ASN A 321 2.87 -21.23 -24.41
CA ASN A 321 1.86 -21.64 -23.41
C ASN A 321 1.65 -23.15 -23.37
N SER A 322 1.90 -23.86 -24.48
CA SER A 322 1.86 -25.33 -24.51
C SER A 322 2.96 -25.94 -23.64
N GLU A 323 4.18 -25.41 -23.73
CA GLU A 323 5.29 -25.88 -22.89
C GLU A 323 5.05 -25.57 -21.40
N ILE A 324 4.43 -24.42 -21.08
CA ILE A 324 3.99 -24.10 -19.72
C ILE A 324 2.97 -25.13 -19.24
N PHE A 325 1.95 -25.43 -20.07
CA PHE A 325 0.94 -26.44 -19.76
C PHE A 325 1.58 -27.80 -19.50
N ASP A 326 2.47 -28.26 -20.37
CA ASP A 326 3.16 -29.55 -20.23
C ASP A 326 3.97 -29.63 -18.94
N CYS A 327 4.67 -28.55 -18.57
CA CYS A 327 5.39 -28.45 -17.30
C CYS A 327 4.44 -28.58 -16.10
N LEU A 328 3.38 -27.77 -16.06
CA LEU A 328 2.42 -27.77 -14.96
C LEU A 328 1.67 -29.09 -14.86
N HIS A 329 1.33 -29.70 -15.99
CA HIS A 329 0.69 -31.02 -16.04
C HIS A 329 1.63 -32.12 -15.55
N CYS A 330 2.92 -32.07 -15.89
CA CYS A 330 3.93 -32.99 -15.36
C CYS A 330 4.11 -32.86 -13.83
N TRP A 331 4.04 -31.63 -13.31
CA TRP A 331 4.24 -31.37 -11.89
C TRP A 331 2.99 -31.67 -11.05
N PHE A 332 1.82 -31.24 -11.50
CA PHE A 332 0.59 -31.22 -10.70
C PHE A 332 -0.60 -31.96 -11.34
N GLY A 333 -0.50 -32.42 -12.58
CA GLY A 333 -1.54 -33.21 -13.23
C GLY A 333 -1.65 -34.61 -12.64
N ARG A 334 -2.41 -35.50 -13.29
CA ARG A 334 -2.62 -36.87 -12.79
C ARG A 334 -1.29 -37.61 -12.67
N ASN A 335 -0.97 -38.09 -11.46
CA ASN A 335 0.33 -38.70 -11.09
C ASN A 335 1.53 -37.75 -11.17
N GLY A 336 1.29 -36.44 -11.11
CA GLY A 336 2.33 -35.41 -11.16
C GLY A 336 3.39 -35.59 -10.08
N VAL A 337 4.61 -35.15 -10.38
CA VAL A 337 5.78 -35.41 -9.51
C VAL A 337 5.63 -34.72 -8.15
N ALA A 338 5.05 -33.52 -8.10
CA ALA A 338 4.88 -32.76 -6.86
C ALA A 338 3.83 -33.38 -5.91
N LEU A 339 2.88 -34.16 -6.44
CA LEU A 339 1.81 -34.79 -5.65
C LEU A 339 2.31 -35.89 -4.71
N ARG A 340 3.56 -36.36 -4.88
CA ARG A 340 4.15 -37.44 -4.06
C ARG A 340 4.73 -36.95 -2.74
N TYR A 341 5.00 -35.66 -2.64
CA TYR A 341 5.75 -35.06 -1.53
C TYR A 341 4.89 -34.23 -0.59
N ASN A 342 3.63 -33.97 -0.97
CA ASN A 342 2.66 -33.25 -0.17
C ASN A 342 1.25 -33.76 -0.43
N ASP A 343 0.32 -33.41 0.46
CA ASP A 343 -1.12 -33.73 0.34
C ASP A 343 -1.84 -32.90 -0.74
N TYR A 344 -1.15 -32.63 -1.86
CA TYR A 344 -1.72 -31.93 -3.00
C TYR A 344 -2.63 -32.87 -3.80
N HIS A 345 -3.80 -32.36 -4.18
CA HIS A 345 -4.68 -33.03 -5.13
C HIS A 345 -4.23 -32.73 -6.56
N ASP A 346 -4.50 -33.64 -7.50
CA ASP A 346 -4.19 -33.42 -8.91
C ASP A 346 -5.00 -32.26 -9.49
N LEU A 347 -4.37 -31.45 -10.33
CA LEU A 347 -5.03 -30.42 -11.12
C LEU A 347 -5.58 -31.04 -12.40
N SER A 348 -6.84 -30.73 -12.71
CA SER A 348 -7.42 -31.02 -14.01
C SER A 348 -6.79 -30.14 -15.10
N GLU A 349 -6.84 -30.59 -16.35
CA GLU A 349 -6.37 -29.80 -17.51
C GLU A 349 -7.04 -28.42 -17.56
N LEU A 350 -8.34 -28.36 -17.25
CA LEU A 350 -9.10 -27.10 -17.16
C LEU A 350 -8.54 -26.16 -16.08
N GLU A 351 -8.12 -26.68 -14.93
CA GLU A 351 -7.52 -25.84 -13.88
C GLU A 351 -6.13 -25.33 -14.25
N ILE A 352 -5.35 -26.12 -14.99
CA ILE A 352 -4.04 -25.71 -15.52
C ILE A 352 -4.23 -24.60 -16.55
N HIS A 353 -5.19 -24.74 -17.48
CA HIS A 353 -5.53 -23.67 -18.43
C HIS A 353 -5.98 -22.39 -17.71
N ALA A 354 -6.86 -22.50 -16.70
CA ALA A 354 -7.28 -21.37 -15.89
C ALA A 354 -6.10 -20.65 -15.22
N ALA A 355 -5.12 -21.41 -14.73
CA ALA A 355 -3.93 -20.86 -14.10
C ALA A 355 -3.06 -20.09 -15.11
N ILE A 356 -2.94 -20.58 -16.35
CA ILE A 356 -2.20 -19.88 -17.41
C ILE A 356 -2.92 -18.60 -17.83
N GLU A 357 -4.24 -18.66 -18.05
CA GLU A 357 -5.05 -17.49 -18.44
C GLU A 357 -5.03 -16.41 -17.35
N GLY A 358 -5.19 -16.80 -16.08
CA GLY A 358 -5.05 -15.86 -14.96
C GLY A 358 -3.63 -15.29 -14.84
N ALA A 359 -2.61 -16.09 -15.15
CA ALA A 359 -1.22 -15.65 -15.15
C ALA A 359 -0.96 -14.59 -16.24
N GLU A 360 -1.59 -14.69 -17.41
CA GLU A 360 -1.50 -13.68 -18.47
C GLU A 360 -2.08 -12.35 -17.99
N GLN A 361 -3.26 -12.36 -17.35
CA GLN A 361 -3.85 -11.15 -16.75
C GLN A 361 -2.91 -10.51 -15.72
N ALA A 362 -2.33 -11.32 -14.83
CA ALA A 362 -1.40 -10.85 -13.80
C ALA A 362 -0.08 -10.33 -14.37
N GLN A 363 0.48 -11.00 -15.39
CA GLN A 363 1.71 -10.57 -16.06
C GLN A 363 1.48 -9.24 -16.78
N SER A 364 0.43 -9.11 -17.58
CA SER A 364 0.11 -7.86 -18.26
C SER A 364 -0.05 -6.71 -17.25
N MET A 365 -0.74 -6.96 -16.13
CA MET A 365 -0.88 -5.98 -15.05
C MET A 365 0.48 -5.63 -14.40
N PHE A 366 1.35 -6.61 -14.17
CA PHE A 366 2.70 -6.38 -13.66
C PHE A 366 3.54 -5.53 -14.61
N MET A 367 3.46 -5.80 -15.92
CA MET A 367 4.20 -5.05 -16.93
C MET A 367 3.78 -3.58 -16.98
N LEU A 368 2.48 -3.32 -16.84
CA LEU A 368 1.93 -1.97 -16.82
C LEU A 368 2.28 -1.21 -15.54
N THR A 369 2.20 -1.87 -14.39
CA THR A 369 2.26 -1.20 -13.08
C THR A 369 3.65 -1.22 -12.44
N ARG A 370 4.52 -2.17 -12.80
CA ARG A 370 5.80 -2.41 -12.10
C ARG A 370 7.03 -2.54 -13.00
N ALA A 371 6.91 -3.06 -14.22
CA ALA A 371 8.09 -3.31 -15.07
C ALA A 371 8.78 -2.01 -15.55
N VAL A 372 8.07 -0.88 -15.59
CA VAL A 372 8.64 0.42 -15.98
C VAL A 372 9.79 0.86 -15.06
N PHE A 373 9.85 0.37 -13.81
CA PHE A 373 10.84 0.83 -12.82
C PHE A 373 12.22 0.19 -12.96
N TRP A 374 12.35 -0.91 -13.69
CA TRP A 374 13.56 -1.74 -13.64
C TRP A 374 14.39 -1.61 -14.92
N ASN A 375 13.74 -1.66 -16.10
CA ASN A 375 14.39 -1.40 -17.39
C ASN A 375 13.34 -1.27 -18.51
N PRO A 376 13.29 -0.17 -19.28
CA PRO A 376 12.40 -0.06 -20.43
C PRO A 376 12.61 -1.14 -21.50
N GLN A 377 13.80 -1.78 -21.54
CA GLN A 377 14.11 -2.88 -22.45
C GLN A 377 13.57 -4.23 -21.97
N ASP A 378 13.27 -4.39 -20.68
CA ASP A 378 12.68 -5.61 -20.11
C ASP A 378 11.14 -5.62 -20.24
N LYS A 379 10.58 -4.73 -21.06
CA LYS A 379 9.14 -4.65 -21.37
C LYS A 379 8.60 -5.82 -22.22
N VAL A 380 9.38 -6.89 -22.38
CA VAL A 380 8.99 -8.03 -23.20
C VAL A 380 8.36 -9.09 -22.30
N GLU A 381 7.13 -9.46 -22.60
CA GLU A 381 6.49 -10.61 -21.96
C GLU A 381 7.36 -11.86 -22.15
N ASN A 382 7.79 -12.42 -21.03
CA ASN A 382 8.65 -13.61 -20.99
C ASN A 382 7.82 -14.80 -20.51
N LYS A 383 7.89 -15.91 -21.26
CA LYS A 383 7.13 -17.13 -20.94
C LYS A 383 7.63 -17.83 -19.68
N ARG A 384 8.90 -17.65 -19.29
CA ARG A 384 9.37 -18.13 -17.97
C ARG A 384 8.73 -17.37 -16.82
N ASP A 385 8.58 -16.06 -16.97
CA ASP A 385 7.89 -15.25 -15.95
C ASP A 385 6.41 -15.63 -15.88
N LEU A 386 5.77 -15.88 -17.03
CA LEU A 386 4.39 -16.37 -17.10
C LEU A 386 4.20 -17.70 -16.35
N LEU A 387 5.16 -18.64 -16.47
CA LEU A 387 5.14 -19.88 -15.70
C LEU A 387 5.18 -19.62 -14.18
N ILE A 388 5.95 -18.63 -13.71
CA ILE A 388 6.01 -18.27 -12.28
C ILE A 388 4.71 -17.60 -11.83
N PHE A 389 4.10 -16.77 -12.67
CA PHE A 389 2.75 -16.24 -12.41
C PHE A 389 1.71 -17.37 -12.30
N ALA A 390 1.79 -18.39 -13.14
CA ALA A 390 0.92 -19.57 -13.04
C ALA A 390 1.19 -20.38 -11.75
N LEU A 391 2.46 -20.53 -11.35
CA LEU A 391 2.81 -21.12 -10.06
C LEU A 391 2.24 -20.33 -8.89
N ALA A 392 2.24 -18.99 -8.93
CA ALA A 392 1.64 -18.16 -7.89
C ALA A 392 0.12 -18.40 -7.72
N LEU A 393 -0.60 -18.65 -8.82
CA LEU A 393 -2.01 -19.07 -8.80
C LEU A 393 -2.19 -20.45 -8.17
N ILE A 394 -1.31 -21.40 -8.52
CA ILE A 394 -1.33 -22.76 -7.98
C ILE A 394 -1.00 -22.78 -6.48
N ILE A 395 0.01 -22.01 -6.04
CA ILE A 395 0.33 -21.78 -4.62
C ILE A 395 -0.92 -21.29 -3.88
N SER A 396 -1.58 -20.29 -4.46
CA SER A 396 -2.76 -19.68 -3.86
C SER A 396 -3.88 -20.72 -3.69
N LYS A 397 -4.09 -21.60 -4.68
CA LYS A 397 -5.07 -22.68 -4.62
C LYS A 397 -4.75 -23.72 -3.53
N TYR A 398 -3.53 -24.25 -3.49
CA TYR A 398 -3.19 -25.34 -2.57
C TYR A 398 -3.07 -24.89 -1.11
N HIS A 399 -2.78 -23.62 -0.87
CA HIS A 399 -2.63 -23.08 0.47
C HIS A 399 -3.80 -22.21 0.91
N ASP A 400 -4.93 -22.26 0.19
CA ASP A 400 -6.13 -21.45 0.43
C ASP A 400 -5.75 -20.01 0.79
N LEU A 401 -4.99 -19.37 -0.11
CA LEU A 401 -4.62 -17.98 0.11
C LEU A 401 -5.88 -17.15 0.16
N LEU A 402 -5.85 -16.21 1.07
CA LEU A 402 -6.99 -15.45 1.49
C LEU A 402 -6.79 -14.04 0.99
N VAL A 403 -7.68 -13.59 0.11
CA VAL A 403 -7.73 -12.19 -0.30
C VAL A 403 -8.93 -11.54 0.35
N ARG A 404 -8.78 -10.28 0.75
CA ARG A 404 -9.89 -9.50 1.28
C ARG A 404 -10.93 -9.38 0.17
N GLY A 405 -12.17 -9.78 0.46
CA GLY A 405 -13.28 -9.53 -0.46
C GLY A 405 -13.37 -8.03 -0.73
N GLU A 406 -13.62 -7.66 -1.97
CA GLU A 406 -13.55 -6.27 -2.39
C GLU A 406 -14.66 -5.41 -1.73
N VAL A 407 -15.69 -6.08 -1.20
CA VAL A 407 -16.81 -5.50 -0.43
C VAL A 407 -16.35 -5.01 0.95
N THR A 408 -16.14 -3.70 1.04
CA THR A 408 -15.89 -2.97 2.31
C THR A 408 -16.97 -3.27 3.35
N GLY A 409 -16.55 -3.48 4.60
CA GLY A 409 -17.46 -3.66 5.75
C GLY A 409 -17.91 -5.10 6.02
N SER A 410 -17.71 -6.04 5.09
CA SER A 410 -18.10 -7.43 5.31
C SER A 410 -17.11 -8.23 6.17
N GLY A 411 -15.84 -7.81 6.21
CA GLY A 411 -14.75 -8.63 6.79
C GLY A 411 -14.60 -10.00 6.12
N ARG A 412 -15.32 -10.26 5.02
CA ARG A 412 -15.36 -11.57 4.36
C ARG A 412 -14.11 -11.73 3.53
N VAL A 413 -13.25 -12.58 4.04
CA VAL A 413 -12.06 -13.06 3.33
C VAL A 413 -12.51 -14.16 2.39
N GLN A 414 -12.14 -14.07 1.11
CA GLN A 414 -12.46 -15.09 0.12
C GLN A 414 -11.24 -15.94 -0.18
N VAL A 415 -11.45 -17.25 -0.29
CA VAL A 415 -10.42 -18.19 -0.76
C VAL A 415 -10.10 -17.88 -2.21
N PHE A 416 -8.82 -17.72 -2.50
CA PHE A 416 -8.25 -17.30 -3.77
C PHE A 416 -7.22 -18.32 -4.26
N PRO A 417 -7.21 -18.71 -5.55
CA PRO A 417 -8.04 -18.24 -6.65
C PRO A 417 -9.31 -19.06 -6.85
N ASN A 418 -10.38 -18.39 -7.27
CA ASN A 418 -11.55 -19.07 -7.81
C ASN A 418 -11.30 -19.45 -9.28
N LEU A 419 -10.50 -20.51 -9.52
CA LEU A 419 -10.18 -20.96 -10.88
C LEU A 419 -11.42 -21.31 -11.71
N LYS A 420 -12.54 -21.68 -11.07
CA LYS A 420 -13.81 -21.93 -11.74
C LYS A 420 -14.40 -20.67 -12.38
N GLN A 421 -14.14 -19.49 -11.80
CA GLN A 421 -14.55 -18.21 -12.36
C GLN A 421 -13.70 -17.84 -13.57
N ILE A 422 -12.38 -18.04 -13.49
CA ILE A 422 -11.47 -17.79 -14.61
C ILE A 422 -11.82 -18.69 -15.80
N ASN A 423 -12.08 -19.98 -15.56
CA ASN A 423 -12.53 -20.93 -16.59
C ASN A 423 -13.83 -20.54 -17.31
N LYS A 424 -14.62 -19.62 -16.75
CA LYS A 424 -15.82 -19.08 -17.39
C LYS A 424 -15.56 -17.77 -18.14
N GLY A 425 -14.30 -17.42 -18.36
CA GLY A 425 -13.86 -16.12 -18.91
C GLY A 425 -13.90 -14.98 -17.89
N GLY A 426 -13.93 -15.30 -16.59
CA GLY A 426 -13.97 -14.30 -15.53
C GLY A 426 -12.61 -13.67 -15.27
N ALA A 427 -12.59 -12.35 -15.09
CA ALA A 427 -11.37 -11.63 -14.73
C ALA A 427 -10.95 -11.90 -13.28
N LEU A 428 -9.63 -11.85 -13.03
CA LEU A 428 -9.09 -11.79 -11.68
C LEU A 428 -9.43 -10.44 -11.04
N SER A 429 -9.80 -10.49 -9.77
CA SER A 429 -10.08 -9.29 -8.99
C SER A 429 -8.80 -8.46 -8.71
N PRO A 430 -8.88 -7.13 -8.48
CA PRO A 430 -7.77 -6.30 -7.99
C PRO A 430 -6.90 -6.95 -6.90
N SER A 431 -7.52 -7.42 -5.81
CA SER A 431 -6.79 -8.00 -4.67
C SER A 431 -6.10 -9.31 -5.04
N ALA A 432 -6.74 -10.09 -5.91
CA ALA A 432 -6.22 -11.32 -6.49
C ALA A 432 -4.98 -11.07 -7.37
N LEU A 433 -5.04 -10.10 -8.28
CA LEU A 433 -3.91 -9.69 -9.13
C LEU A 433 -2.74 -9.23 -8.27
N GLU A 434 -2.99 -8.39 -7.26
CA GLU A 434 -1.96 -7.89 -6.36
C GLU A 434 -1.28 -9.01 -5.56
N MET A 435 -2.06 -9.97 -5.03
CA MET A 435 -1.53 -11.15 -4.34
C MET A 435 -0.62 -11.98 -5.25
N ILE A 436 -1.06 -12.25 -6.48
CA ILE A 436 -0.24 -12.99 -7.46
C ILE A 436 1.07 -12.25 -7.74
N MET A 437 1.02 -10.94 -8.02
CA MET A 437 2.22 -10.15 -8.31
C MET A 437 3.19 -10.10 -7.11
N ILE A 438 2.66 -10.16 -5.88
CA ILE A 438 3.47 -10.26 -4.66
C ILE A 438 4.18 -11.62 -4.59
N ILE A 439 3.48 -12.74 -4.81
CA ILE A 439 4.08 -14.08 -4.80
C ILE A 439 5.12 -14.22 -5.91
N TYR A 440 4.82 -13.75 -7.13
CA TYR A 440 5.78 -13.67 -8.23
C TYR A 440 7.06 -12.95 -7.79
N GLY A 441 6.91 -11.76 -7.19
CA GLY A 441 8.05 -11.00 -6.69
C GLY A 441 8.82 -11.70 -5.57
N GLN A 442 8.16 -12.47 -4.70
CA GLN A 442 8.84 -13.29 -3.69
C GLN A 442 9.67 -14.40 -4.33
N ILE A 443 9.15 -15.09 -5.35
CA ILE A 443 9.86 -16.18 -6.02
C ILE A 443 11.06 -15.63 -6.80
N ILE A 444 10.84 -14.62 -7.65
CA ILE A 444 11.90 -14.07 -8.50
C ILE A 444 12.97 -13.34 -7.69
N TYR A 445 12.59 -12.39 -6.84
CA TYR A 445 13.57 -11.49 -6.23
C TYR A 445 14.20 -12.05 -4.95
N ALA A 446 13.72 -13.18 -4.41
CA ALA A 446 14.43 -13.88 -3.36
C ALA A 446 15.50 -14.84 -3.89
N ASN A 447 15.41 -15.25 -5.17
CA ASN A 447 16.19 -16.35 -5.72
C ASN A 447 17.14 -15.94 -6.85
N GLU A 448 18.29 -16.60 -6.92
CA GLU A 448 19.30 -16.30 -7.93
C GLU A 448 18.94 -16.88 -9.28
N GLY A 449 18.77 -16.01 -10.28
CA GLY A 449 18.36 -16.41 -11.63
C GLY A 449 17.00 -17.11 -11.60
N TRP A 450 16.98 -18.36 -12.08
CA TRP A 450 15.76 -19.17 -12.22
C TRP A 450 15.64 -20.25 -11.14
N ASN A 451 16.47 -20.19 -10.10
CA ASN A 451 16.45 -21.15 -9.01
C ASN A 451 15.19 -20.99 -8.15
N LEU A 452 14.70 -22.09 -7.60
CA LEU A 452 13.61 -22.12 -6.64
C LEU A 452 14.17 -22.51 -5.28
N SER A 453 14.20 -21.57 -4.33
CA SER A 453 14.62 -21.85 -2.96
C SER A 453 13.70 -21.18 -1.94
N ALA A 454 13.15 -21.98 -1.02
CA ALA A 454 12.30 -21.47 0.04
C ALA A 454 13.06 -20.63 1.08
N LYS A 455 14.30 -21.03 1.38
CA LYS A 455 15.12 -20.46 2.47
C LYS A 455 15.26 -18.94 2.41
N LYS A 456 15.28 -18.37 1.21
CA LYS A 456 15.51 -16.94 1.00
C LYS A 456 14.21 -16.12 1.00
N ILE A 457 13.04 -16.74 0.81
CA ILE A 457 11.76 -16.04 0.67
C ILE A 457 11.40 -15.25 1.94
N GLU A 458 11.42 -15.90 3.10
CA GLU A 458 11.03 -15.24 4.36
C GLU A 458 11.98 -14.08 4.73
N SER A 459 13.27 -14.26 4.46
CA SER A 459 14.28 -13.23 4.71
C SER A 459 14.12 -12.05 3.74
N TYR A 460 13.81 -12.31 2.46
CA TYR A 460 13.50 -11.28 1.47
C TYR A 460 12.25 -10.48 1.84
N VAL A 461 11.20 -11.16 2.33
CA VAL A 461 9.97 -10.52 2.79
C VAL A 461 10.24 -9.63 4.00
N SER A 462 11.04 -10.10 4.95
CA SER A 462 11.45 -9.31 6.13
C SER A 462 12.22 -8.04 5.74
N ALA A 463 13.12 -8.14 4.76
CA ALA A 463 13.86 -6.98 4.25
C ALA A 463 12.93 -5.97 3.54
N ASN A 464 11.98 -6.47 2.75
CA ASN A 464 10.99 -5.62 2.08
C ASN A 464 9.98 -5.01 3.04
N GLN A 465 9.69 -5.66 4.17
CA GLN A 465 8.89 -5.09 5.23
C GLN A 465 9.57 -3.85 5.83
N LEU A 466 10.89 -3.91 6.03
CA LEU A 466 11.65 -2.74 6.47
C LEU A 466 11.60 -1.62 5.42
N LYS A 467 11.80 -1.95 4.14
CA LYS A 467 11.67 -1.00 3.02
C LYS A 467 10.31 -0.31 3.00
N ARG A 468 9.24 -1.08 3.23
CA ARG A 468 7.88 -0.57 3.36
C ARG A 468 7.75 0.39 4.54
N SER A 469 8.26 0.06 5.72
CA SER A 469 8.17 0.93 6.90
C SER A 469 8.91 2.26 6.74
N TYR A 470 10.05 2.28 6.03
CA TYR A 470 10.71 3.54 5.65
C TYR A 470 9.82 4.39 4.73
N LEU A 471 9.18 3.77 3.73
CA LEU A 471 8.26 4.45 2.83
C LEU A 471 7.01 4.96 3.56
N GLU A 472 6.39 4.15 4.43
CA GLU A 472 5.25 4.54 5.28
C GLU A 472 5.61 5.75 6.15
N THR A 473 6.80 5.72 6.77
CA THR A 473 7.33 6.83 7.59
C THR A 473 7.55 8.09 6.76
N LEU A 474 8.13 7.96 5.56
CA LEU A 474 8.36 9.06 4.64
C LEU A 474 7.04 9.71 4.22
N ILE A 475 6.06 8.92 3.75
CA ILE A 475 4.75 9.41 3.32
C ILE A 475 4.04 10.11 4.48
N PHE A 476 4.03 9.50 5.67
CA PHE A 476 3.42 10.08 6.86
C PHE A 476 4.07 11.42 7.22
N ASN A 477 5.39 11.46 7.32
CA ASN A 477 6.11 12.68 7.67
C ASN A 477 5.91 13.78 6.62
N VAL A 478 5.87 13.44 5.34
CA VAL A 478 5.66 14.42 4.27
C VAL A 478 4.23 14.93 4.30
N PHE A 479 3.25 14.06 4.08
CA PHE A 479 1.88 14.48 3.73
C PHE A 479 0.94 14.69 4.93
N LYS A 480 1.33 14.29 6.14
CA LYS A 480 0.56 14.59 7.36
C LYS A 480 1.19 15.66 8.25
N ARG A 481 2.51 15.88 8.19
CA ARG A 481 3.18 16.82 9.12
C ARG A 481 3.54 18.17 8.52
N TYR A 482 3.82 18.22 7.21
CA TYR A 482 4.16 19.50 6.59
C TYR A 482 2.93 20.36 6.34
N HIS A 483 3.12 21.67 6.47
CA HIS A 483 2.10 22.65 6.12
C HIS A 483 1.66 22.48 4.65
N PRO A 484 0.38 22.65 4.30
CA PRO A 484 -0.10 22.46 2.93
C PRO A 484 0.64 23.28 1.86
N LEU A 485 1.06 24.51 2.16
CA LEU A 485 1.93 25.29 1.25
C LEU A 485 3.26 24.58 0.93
N CYS A 486 3.84 23.86 1.90
CA CYS A 486 5.01 23.03 1.65
C CYS A 486 4.66 21.87 0.73
N LEU A 487 3.48 21.26 0.89
CA LEU A 487 3.00 20.19 0.02
C LEU A 487 2.76 20.65 -1.41
N VAL A 488 2.24 21.87 -1.64
CA VAL A 488 2.14 22.47 -2.98
C VAL A 488 3.53 22.51 -3.63
N LYS A 489 4.51 23.06 -2.89
CA LYS A 489 5.88 23.18 -3.39
C LYS A 489 6.51 21.81 -3.67
N ILE A 490 6.35 20.85 -2.75
CA ILE A 490 6.82 19.46 -2.93
C ILE A 490 6.16 18.84 -4.17
N SER A 491 4.83 18.93 -4.33
CA SER A 491 4.12 18.42 -5.50
C SER A 491 4.72 18.97 -6.79
N SER A 492 4.90 20.29 -6.89
CA SER A 492 5.48 20.91 -8.09
C SER A 492 6.90 20.42 -8.37
N GLU A 493 7.74 20.29 -7.34
CA GLU A 493 9.14 19.84 -7.47
C GLU A 493 9.24 18.34 -7.83
N ILE A 494 8.37 17.50 -7.26
CA ILE A 494 8.28 16.09 -7.63
C ILE A 494 7.85 15.96 -9.11
N LEU A 495 6.88 16.77 -9.54
CA LEU A 495 6.41 16.78 -10.93
C LEU A 495 7.48 17.26 -11.92
N ALA A 496 8.36 18.18 -11.48
CA ALA A 496 9.52 18.61 -12.24
C ALA A 496 10.59 17.51 -12.40
N LYS A 497 10.45 16.37 -11.71
CA LYS A 497 11.37 15.22 -11.70
C LYS A 497 12.79 15.60 -11.27
N PRO A 498 13.07 15.62 -9.95
CA PRO A 498 14.37 16.01 -9.45
C PRO A 498 15.48 15.09 -9.98
N ARG A 499 16.66 15.67 -10.23
CA ARG A 499 17.81 14.91 -10.70
C ARG A 499 18.42 14.13 -9.55
N ILE A 500 18.47 12.80 -9.68
CA ILE A 500 19.15 11.93 -8.71
C ILE A 500 20.63 11.82 -9.07
N ILE A 501 21.49 12.17 -8.13
CA ILE A 501 22.96 12.07 -8.22
C ILE A 501 23.42 11.06 -7.18
N VAL A 502 24.09 9.99 -7.63
CA VAL A 502 24.73 9.01 -6.76
C VAL A 502 26.23 9.30 -6.71
N ARG A 503 26.81 9.27 -5.51
CA ARG A 503 28.24 9.46 -5.25
C ARG A 503 28.76 8.38 -4.33
N GLU A 504 30.03 8.03 -4.50
CA GLU A 504 30.74 7.15 -3.58
C GLU A 504 31.58 8.02 -2.62
N GLU A 505 31.39 7.83 -1.32
CA GLU A 505 32.15 8.49 -0.26
C GLU A 505 32.62 7.43 0.74
N SER A 506 33.94 7.30 0.92
CA SER A 506 34.55 6.33 1.85
C SER A 506 34.12 4.87 1.64
N GLY A 507 33.89 4.46 0.39
CA GLY A 507 33.43 3.11 0.04
C GLY A 507 31.93 2.89 0.22
N GLU A 508 31.17 3.94 0.51
CA GLU A 508 29.72 3.90 0.61
C GLU A 508 29.04 4.76 -0.45
N PHE A 509 27.93 4.28 -1.02
CA PHE A 509 27.14 5.04 -1.99
C PHE A 509 26.05 5.85 -1.30
N PHE A 510 26.00 7.15 -1.62
CA PHE A 510 25.00 8.10 -1.18
C PHE A 510 24.26 8.69 -2.38
N ALA A 511 22.97 8.99 -2.19
CA ALA A 511 22.15 9.67 -3.17
C ALA A 511 21.82 11.08 -2.67
N SER A 512 21.81 12.01 -3.60
CA SER A 512 21.30 13.36 -3.40
C SER A 512 20.33 13.69 -4.53
N LEU A 513 19.28 14.43 -4.22
CA LEU A 513 18.34 14.90 -5.21
C LEU A 513 18.50 16.42 -5.35
N VAL A 514 18.54 16.88 -6.59
CA VAL A 514 18.71 18.30 -6.93
C VAL A 514 17.49 18.74 -7.73
N SER A 515 16.81 19.77 -7.25
CA SER A 515 15.75 20.46 -7.97
C SER A 515 16.29 21.06 -9.27
N LEU A 516 15.49 20.99 -10.34
CA LEU A 516 15.86 21.47 -11.68
C LEU A 516 15.66 22.97 -11.85
#